data_AF-A0A644W7M2-F1
#
_entry.id   AF-A0A644W7M2-F1
#
_cell.length_a   1.000
_cell.length_b   1.000
_cell.length_c   1.000
_cell.angle_alpha   90.00
_cell.angle_beta   90.00
_cell.angle_gamma   90.00
#
_symmetry.space_group_name_H-M   'P 1'
#
loop_
_entity.id
_entity.type
_entity.pdbx_description
1 polymer ?
#
loop_
_entity_poly.entity_id
_entity_poly.type
_entity_poly.pdbx_seq_one_letter_code
_entity_poly.pdbx_strand_id
1 'polypeptide(L)'
;METRFGEYVKAKRLEKDVNLRKLAEILGIVPAYMSDIEKGRRYPPDREKIYKIAEALSLTEDETNEMFDLAALAKENSISPDLPEYIMGTEKARVALRMARDINASDDDWMKVIELLEEQEKKKGDANH
;
A
#
# COMPACT_ATOMS: atom_id res chain seq x y z
N MET A 1 10.67 10.99 11.13
CA MET A 1 10.08 10.02 10.19
C MET A 1 9.05 9.25 10.97
N GLU A 2 7.83 9.16 10.47
CA GLU A 2 6.76 8.43 11.14
C GLU A 2 7.13 6.94 11.18
N THR A 3 7.10 6.32 12.36
CA THR A 3 7.55 4.93 12.56
C THR A 3 6.48 3.89 12.19
N ARG A 4 5.29 4.34 11.79
CA ARG A 4 4.10 3.50 11.61
C ARG A 4 4.27 2.39 10.59
N PHE A 5 4.93 2.66 9.45
CA PHE A 5 5.25 1.60 8.48
C PHE A 5 6.13 0.51 9.09
N GLY A 6 7.23 0.90 9.75
CA GLY A 6 8.15 -0.05 10.36
C GLY A 6 7.50 -0.87 11.49
N GLU A 7 6.69 -0.22 12.32
CA GLU A 7 5.91 -0.85 13.38
C GLU A 7 4.89 -1.84 12.83
N TYR A 8 4.18 -1.47 11.77
CA TYR A 8 3.22 -2.33 11.08
C TYR A 8 3.89 -3.59 10.54
N VAL A 9 4.98 -3.43 9.78
CA VAL A 9 5.74 -4.57 9.23
C VAL A 9 6.24 -5.47 10.35
N LYS A 10 6.74 -4.90 11.46
CA LYS A 10 7.18 -5.68 12.62
C LYS A 10 6.02 -6.45 13.25
N ALA A 11 4.87 -5.82 13.42
CA ALA A 11 3.69 -6.46 14.01
C ALA A 11 3.23 -7.65 13.15
N LYS A 12 3.04 -7.43 11.85
CA LYS A 12 2.67 -8.50 10.90
C LYS A 12 3.72 -9.60 10.83
N ARG A 13 4.99 -9.25 10.86
CA ARG A 13 6.07 -10.23 10.87
C ARG A 13 6.00 -11.14 12.10
N LEU A 14 5.76 -10.58 13.29
CA LEU A 14 5.62 -11.35 14.53
C LEU A 14 4.34 -12.18 14.56
N GLU A 15 3.23 -11.66 14.02
CA GLU A 15 1.96 -12.38 13.88
C GLU A 15 2.11 -13.66 13.03
N LYS A 16 2.94 -13.59 11.98
CA LYS A 16 3.19 -14.70 11.05
C LYS A 16 4.36 -15.60 11.45
N ASP A 17 4.91 -15.42 12.66
CA ASP A 17 6.09 -16.13 13.20
C ASP A 17 7.32 -16.09 12.27
N VAL A 18 7.47 -15.01 11.50
CA VAL A 18 8.62 -14.81 10.63
C VAL A 18 9.70 -14.09 11.44
N ASN A 19 10.88 -14.67 11.56
CA ASN A 19 11.97 -13.96 12.25
C ASN A 19 12.58 -12.85 11.35
N LEU A 20 13.18 -11.84 11.97
CA LEU A 20 13.74 -10.68 11.27
C LEU A 20 14.80 -11.05 10.22
N ARG A 21 15.64 -12.06 10.51
CA ARG A 21 16.67 -12.51 9.55
C ARG A 21 16.04 -13.18 8.34
N LYS A 22 14.95 -13.94 8.53
CA LYS A 22 14.24 -14.61 7.45
C LYS A 22 13.59 -13.60 6.52
N LEU A 23 12.92 -12.58 7.06
CA LEU A 23 12.37 -11.52 6.23
C LEU A 23 13.47 -10.76 5.47
N ALA A 24 14.58 -10.43 6.12
CA ALA A 24 15.71 -9.77 5.46
C ALA A 24 16.28 -10.61 4.29
N GLU A 25 16.42 -11.92 4.49
CA GLU A 25 16.84 -12.87 3.45
C GLU A 25 15.90 -12.84 2.23
N ILE A 26 14.58 -12.94 2.45
CA ILE A 26 13.58 -12.92 1.38
C ILE A 26 13.63 -11.61 0.59
N LEU A 27 13.85 -10.49 1.28
CA LEU A 27 13.96 -9.17 0.65
C LEU A 27 15.31 -8.93 -0.03
N GLY A 28 16.28 -9.84 0.13
CA GLY A 28 17.64 -9.68 -0.40
C GLY A 28 18.40 -8.53 0.26
N ILE A 29 18.13 -8.24 1.53
CA ILE A 29 18.76 -7.16 2.30
C ILE A 29 19.48 -7.70 3.53
N VAL A 30 20.39 -6.91 4.09
CA VAL A 30 21.06 -7.27 5.34
C VAL A 30 20.11 -7.12 6.55
N PRO A 31 20.20 -7.98 7.59
CA PRO A 31 19.33 -7.90 8.77
C PRO A 31 19.35 -6.54 9.49
N ALA A 32 20.50 -5.85 9.49
CA ALA A 32 20.61 -4.52 10.06
C ALA A 32 19.67 -3.51 9.35
N TYR A 33 19.56 -3.59 8.02
CA TYR A 33 18.69 -2.71 7.24
C TYR A 33 17.21 -2.99 7.53
N MET A 34 16.82 -4.27 7.63
CA MET A 34 15.46 -4.64 8.05
C MET A 34 15.14 -4.12 9.46
N SER A 35 16.09 -4.23 10.40
CA SER A 35 15.92 -3.70 11.75
C SER A 35 15.76 -2.18 11.77
N ASP A 36 16.50 -1.47 10.93
CA ASP A 36 16.38 -0.01 10.82
C ASP A 36 15.03 0.41 10.21
N ILE A 37 14.50 -0.34 9.24
CA ILE A 37 13.14 -0.15 8.71
C ILE A 37 12.11 -0.31 9.83
N GLU A 38 12.14 -1.42 10.57
CA GLU A 38 11.19 -1.68 11.68
C GLU A 38 11.26 -0.64 12.80
N LYS A 39 12.41 0.04 12.95
CA LYS A 39 12.63 1.10 13.94
C LYS A 39 12.33 2.51 13.40
N GLY A 40 11.88 2.64 12.14
CA GLY A 40 11.64 3.93 11.48
C GLY A 40 12.91 4.77 11.27
N ARG A 41 14.10 4.14 11.32
CA ARG A 41 15.39 4.78 11.04
C ARG A 41 15.68 4.86 9.55
N ARG A 42 14.91 4.14 8.73
CA ARG A 42 14.95 4.16 7.27
C ARG A 42 13.54 4.35 6.74
N TYR A 43 13.44 5.04 5.61
CA TYR A 43 12.21 5.11 4.84
C TYR A 43 11.75 3.72 4.41
N PRO A 44 10.45 3.55 4.15
CA PRO A 44 9.94 2.37 3.46
C PRO A 44 10.77 2.06 2.21
N PRO A 45 11.01 0.77 1.92
CA PRO A 45 11.80 0.38 0.76
C PRO A 45 11.03 0.66 -0.55
N ASP A 46 11.63 0.31 -1.69
CA ASP A 46 10.95 0.43 -2.98
C ASP A 46 9.70 -0.47 -3.08
N ARG A 47 8.82 -0.15 -4.03
CA ARG A 47 7.55 -0.85 -4.30
C ARG A 47 7.74 -2.36 -4.43
N GLU A 48 8.78 -2.80 -5.13
CA GLU A 48 9.08 -4.22 -5.33
C GLU A 48 9.32 -4.94 -3.99
N LYS A 49 10.11 -4.34 -3.10
CA LYS A 49 10.32 -4.90 -1.75
C LYS A 49 9.07 -4.84 -0.89
N ILE A 50 8.23 -3.82 -1.02
CA ILE A 50 6.96 -3.75 -0.29
C ILE A 50 6.03 -4.90 -0.72
N TYR A 51 5.92 -5.22 -2.02
CA TYR A 51 5.20 -6.42 -2.46
C TYR A 51 5.81 -7.71 -1.92
N LYS A 52 7.14 -7.85 -1.91
CA LYS A 52 7.80 -9.02 -1.32
C LYS A 52 7.52 -9.14 0.17
N ILE A 53 7.38 -8.03 0.91
CA ILE A 53 6.94 -8.07 2.31
C ILE A 53 5.51 -8.63 2.39
N ALA A 54 4.59 -8.12 1.57
CA ALA A 54 3.20 -8.59 1.55
C ALA A 54 3.11 -10.09 1.27
N GLU A 55 3.83 -10.57 0.26
CA GLU A 55 3.91 -11.98 -0.10
C GLU A 55 4.54 -12.82 1.03
N ALA A 56 5.71 -12.41 1.53
CA ALA A 56 6.44 -13.13 2.57
C ALA A 56 5.67 -13.26 3.88
N LEU A 57 4.82 -12.28 4.19
CA LEU A 57 3.97 -12.26 5.37
C LEU A 57 2.55 -12.77 5.08
N SER A 58 2.27 -13.18 3.84
CA SER A 58 0.94 -13.65 3.41
C SER A 58 -0.15 -12.69 3.89
N LEU A 59 0.04 -11.41 3.59
CA LEU A 59 -0.91 -10.36 3.91
C LEU A 59 -2.17 -10.49 3.05
N THR A 60 -3.32 -10.14 3.60
CA THR A 60 -4.54 -9.94 2.82
C THR A 60 -4.41 -8.71 1.93
N GLU A 61 -5.36 -8.53 1.01
CA GLU A 61 -5.42 -7.34 0.18
C GLU A 61 -5.55 -6.07 1.02
N ASP A 62 -6.46 -6.06 2.01
CA ASP A 62 -6.64 -4.93 2.92
C ASP A 62 -5.36 -4.61 3.71
N GLU A 63 -4.67 -5.64 4.24
CA GLU A 63 -3.41 -5.47 4.97
C GLU A 63 -2.30 -4.94 4.05
N THR A 64 -2.31 -5.37 2.79
CA THR A 64 -1.36 -4.92 1.78
C THR A 64 -1.60 -3.46 1.41
N ASN A 65 -2.87 -3.07 1.22
CA ASN A 65 -3.26 -1.69 0.94
C ASN A 65 -2.90 -0.77 2.11
N GLU A 66 -3.21 -1.17 3.35
CA GLU A 66 -2.80 -0.43 4.55
C GLU A 66 -1.28 -0.25 4.61
N MET A 67 -0.51 -1.29 4.30
CA MET A 67 0.95 -1.20 4.26
C MET A 67 1.45 -0.22 3.18
N PHE A 68 0.82 -0.19 2.01
CA PHE A 68 1.15 0.78 0.95
C PHE A 68 0.82 2.21 1.37
N ASP A 69 -0.31 2.44 2.02
CA ASP A 69 -0.70 3.75 2.54
C ASP A 69 0.29 4.24 3.60
N LEU A 70 0.66 3.37 4.55
CA LEU A 70 1.69 3.68 5.54
C LEU A 70 3.05 3.99 4.90
N ALA A 71 3.38 3.33 3.79
CA ALA A 71 4.59 3.61 3.06
C ALA A 71 4.58 5.00 2.41
N ALA A 72 3.42 5.44 1.91
CA ALA A 72 3.24 6.78 1.36
C ALA A 72 3.28 7.86 2.45
N LEU A 73 2.59 7.65 3.56
CA LEU A 73 2.55 8.60 4.67
C LEU A 73 3.93 8.87 5.29
N ALA A 74 4.87 7.93 5.14
CA ALA A 74 6.26 8.12 5.59
C ALA A 74 7.03 9.22 4.83
N LYS A 75 6.53 9.72 3.68
CA LYS A 75 7.17 10.76 2.86
C LYS A 75 6.18 11.85 2.47
N GLU A 76 6.62 13.11 2.57
CA GLU A 76 5.85 14.25 2.07
C GLU A 76 5.62 14.15 0.56
N ASN A 77 4.42 14.57 0.11
CA ASN A 77 4.02 14.60 -1.30
C ASN A 77 4.15 13.26 -2.03
N SER A 78 3.86 12.15 -1.34
CA SER A 78 3.85 10.83 -1.95
C SER A 78 2.47 10.17 -1.90
N ILE A 79 2.27 9.20 -2.78
CA ILE A 79 1.06 8.38 -2.88
C ILE A 79 1.43 6.91 -2.70
N SER A 80 0.44 6.08 -2.37
CA SER A 80 0.60 4.63 -2.15
C SER A 80 1.40 4.01 -3.30
N PRO A 81 2.54 3.33 -3.03
CA PRO A 81 3.51 2.94 -4.06
C PRO A 81 2.98 2.09 -5.23
N ASP A 82 1.82 1.47 -5.08
CA ASP A 82 1.11 0.67 -6.07
C ASP A 82 0.29 1.51 -7.08
N LEU A 83 -0.13 2.72 -6.71
CA LEU A 83 -1.02 3.57 -7.50
C LEU A 83 -0.38 4.38 -8.66
N PRO A 84 0.88 4.86 -8.60
CA PRO A 84 1.43 5.76 -9.61
C PRO A 84 1.32 5.23 -11.04
N GLU A 85 1.62 3.96 -11.24
CA GLU A 85 1.60 3.34 -12.57
C GLU A 85 0.20 3.35 -13.17
N TYR A 86 -0.81 2.98 -12.38
CA TYR A 86 -2.21 2.98 -12.82
C TYR A 86 -2.73 4.40 -13.12
N ILE A 87 -2.45 5.36 -12.22
CA ILE A 87 -2.86 6.75 -12.38
C ILE A 87 -2.22 7.36 -13.64
N MET A 88 -0.93 7.08 -13.88
CA MET A 88 -0.21 7.59 -15.05
C MET A 88 -0.60 6.86 -16.35
N GLY A 89 -0.99 5.59 -16.27
CA GLY A 89 -1.54 4.85 -17.41
C GLY A 89 -2.95 5.30 -17.81
N THR A 90 -3.73 5.84 -16.88
CA THR A 90 -5.16 6.11 -17.08
C THR A 90 -5.48 7.61 -17.16
N GLU A 91 -5.68 8.13 -18.38
CA GLU A 91 -5.99 9.57 -18.57
C GLU A 91 -7.24 10.01 -17.79
N LYS A 92 -8.30 9.19 -17.82
CA LYS A 92 -9.56 9.49 -17.12
C LYS A 92 -9.40 9.55 -15.61
N ALA A 93 -8.53 8.72 -15.03
CA ALA A 93 -8.22 8.79 -13.60
C ALA A 93 -7.59 10.14 -13.24
N ARG A 94 -6.62 10.62 -14.04
CA ARG A 94 -6.01 11.95 -13.82
C ARG A 94 -7.01 13.09 -13.99
N VAL A 95 -7.92 13.00 -14.97
CA VAL A 95 -8.98 14.00 -15.15
C VAL A 95 -9.91 14.01 -13.94
N ALA A 96 -10.38 12.85 -13.50
CA ALA A 96 -11.26 12.72 -12.33
C ALA A 96 -10.60 13.24 -11.05
N LEU A 97 -9.34 12.86 -10.77
CA LEU A 97 -8.59 13.33 -9.60
C LEU A 97 -8.40 14.86 -9.61
N ARG A 98 -8.13 15.47 -10.78
CA ARG A 98 -8.06 16.94 -10.89
C ARG A 98 -9.41 17.60 -10.66
N MET A 99 -10.49 17.06 -11.24
CA MET A 99 -11.83 17.59 -11.02
C MET A 99 -12.23 17.52 -9.55
N ALA A 100 -12.01 16.36 -8.91
CA ALA A 100 -12.32 16.17 -7.50
C ALA A 100 -11.55 17.17 -6.61
N ARG A 101 -10.27 17.40 -6.90
CA ARG A 101 -9.48 18.45 -6.23
C ARG A 101 -10.08 19.84 -6.46
N ASP A 102 -10.42 20.19 -7.70
CA ASP A 102 -10.87 21.55 -8.06
C ASP A 102 -12.22 21.90 -7.43
N ILE A 103 -13.06 20.91 -7.12
CA ILE A 103 -14.33 21.08 -6.42
C ILE A 103 -14.25 20.86 -4.90
N ASN A 104 -13.08 20.50 -4.36
CA ASN A 104 -12.91 20.03 -2.98
C ASN A 104 -13.89 18.89 -2.63
N ALA A 105 -13.89 17.83 -3.45
CA ALA A 105 -14.74 16.66 -3.24
C ALA A 105 -14.60 16.13 -1.80
N SER A 106 -15.74 15.90 -1.15
CA SER A 106 -15.81 15.42 0.23
C SER A 106 -15.68 13.90 0.32
N ASP A 107 -15.52 13.38 1.53
CA ASP A 107 -15.53 11.93 1.78
C ASP A 107 -16.84 11.29 1.28
N ASP A 108 -17.98 11.97 1.43
CA ASP A 108 -19.28 11.50 0.91
C ASP A 108 -19.31 11.41 -0.63
N ASP A 109 -18.56 12.27 -1.32
CA ASP A 109 -18.44 12.22 -2.78
C ASP A 109 -17.57 11.03 -3.21
N TRP A 110 -16.48 10.76 -2.48
CA TRP A 110 -15.63 9.59 -2.73
C TRP A 110 -16.32 8.28 -2.38
N MET A 111 -17.15 8.24 -1.33
CA MET A 111 -17.96 7.08 -1.00
C MET A 111 -18.85 6.66 -2.16
N LYS A 112 -19.50 7.61 -2.84
CA LYS A 112 -20.31 7.32 -4.05
C LYS A 112 -19.47 6.76 -5.19
N VAL A 113 -18.21 7.21 -5.34
CA VAL A 113 -17.29 6.67 -6.35
C VAL A 113 -16.90 5.23 -6.01
N ILE A 114 -16.61 4.94 -4.74
CA ILE A 114 -16.28 3.59 -4.27
C ILE A 114 -17.48 2.65 -4.49
N GLU A 115 -18.68 3.04 -4.05
CA GLU A 115 -19.91 2.28 -4.26
C GLU A 115 -20.14 1.96 -5.75
N LEU A 116 -19.94 2.95 -6.62
CA LEU A 116 -20.05 2.76 -8.07
C LEU A 116 -19.05 1.72 -8.58
N LEU A 117 -17.81 1.69 -8.08
CA LEU A 117 -16.79 0.73 -8.50
C LEU A 117 -17.09 -0.68 -7.98
N GLU A 118 -17.52 -0.81 -6.72
CA GLU A 118 -17.92 -2.09 -6.12
C GLU A 118 -19.10 -2.73 -6.87
N GLU A 119 -20.08 -1.93 -7.30
CA GLU A 119 -21.18 -2.43 -8.12
C GLU A 119 -20.70 -3.00 -9.46
N GLN A 120 -19.69 -2.38 -10.09
CA GLN A 120 -19.12 -2.86 -11.34
C GLN A 120 -18.31 -4.14 -11.15
N GLU A 121 -17.61 -4.26 -10.02
CA GLU A 121 -16.88 -5.48 -9.65
C GLU A 121 -17.85 -6.66 -9.50
N LYS A 122 -18.94 -6.47 -8.73
CA LYS A 122 -19.99 -7.49 -8.54
C LYS A 122 -20.58 -7.95 -9.88
N LYS A 123 -20.95 -7.00 -10.76
CA LYS A 123 -21.49 -7.31 -12.10
C LYS A 123 -20.50 -8.08 -12.98
N LYS A 124 -19.19 -7.83 -12.86
CA LYS A 124 -18.15 -8.58 -13.59
C LYS A 124 -17.93 -9.98 -13.01
N GLY A 125 -18.06 -10.14 -11.69
CA GLY A 125 -18.03 -11.45 -11.04
C GLY A 125 -19.17 -12.35 -11.49
N ASP A 126 -20.39 -11.79 -11.59
CA ASP A 126 -21.58 -12.52 -12.02
C ASP A 126 -21.58 -12.87 -13.52
N ALA A 127 -20.91 -12.07 -14.36
CA ALA A 127 -20.82 -12.32 -15.81
C ALA A 127 -19.77 -13.38 -16.20
N ASN A 128 -18.92 -13.80 -15.26
CA ASN A 128 -17.87 -14.81 -15.45
C ASN A 128 -18.21 -16.17 -14.81
N HIS A 129 -19.48 -16.37 -14.39
CA HIS A 129 -20.06 -17.65 -13.97
C HIS A 129 -21.19 -18.05 -14.94
#